data_AF-A0A5S6QBZ0-F1
#
_entry.id   AF-A0A5S6QBZ0-F1
#
_cell.length_a   1.000
_cell.length_b   1.000
_cell.length_c   1.000
_cell.angle_alpha   90.00
_cell.angle_beta   90.00
_cell.angle_gamma   90.00
#
_symmetry.space_group_name_H-M   'P 1'
#
loop_
_entity.id
_entity.type
_entity.pdbx_description
1 polymer ?
#
loop_
_entity_poly.entity_id
_entity_poly.type
_entity_poly.pdbx_seq_one_letter_code
_entity_poly.pdbx_strand_id
1 'polypeptide(L)'
;MQASFAKENLTVKLAPVKKSTATKATEALKSLYGTVFKVGSGADLLYPSAGGSDDWSKNAAKIKYVYLLELRPDEDRRYGFIVDPDQLLPIARETWEGIRVVADRVIEQQGRI
;
A
#
# COMPACT_ATOMS: atom_id res chain seq x y z
N MET A 1 -13.62 -13.43 -38.99
CA MET A 1 -13.78 -11.98 -38.84
C MET A 1 -13.11 -11.59 -37.53
N GLN A 2 -11.94 -10.95 -37.63
CA GLN A 2 -11.16 -10.51 -36.47
C GLN A 2 -11.89 -9.35 -35.76
N ALA A 3 -11.95 -9.39 -34.44
CA ALA A 3 -12.01 -8.20 -33.61
C ALA A 3 -10.92 -8.36 -32.53
N SER A 4 -9.73 -7.91 -32.91
CA SER A 4 -8.59 -7.71 -32.01
C SER A 4 -8.94 -6.57 -31.06
N PHE A 5 -9.35 -6.90 -29.83
CA PHE A 5 -9.20 -5.97 -28.72
C PHE A 5 -7.83 -6.20 -28.10
N ALA A 6 -7.02 -5.16 -28.18
CA ALA A 6 -5.63 -5.13 -27.77
C ALA A 6 -5.44 -5.73 -26.37
N LYS A 7 -4.61 -6.78 -26.30
CA LYS A 7 -3.90 -7.17 -25.08
C LYS A 7 -2.84 -6.11 -24.80
N GLU A 8 -3.25 -4.89 -24.44
CA GLU A 8 -2.33 -3.98 -23.76
C GLU A 8 -2.16 -4.48 -22.34
N ASN A 9 -0.96 -4.98 -22.09
CA ASN A 9 -0.43 -5.44 -20.81
C ASN A 9 -1.06 -4.72 -19.62
N LEU A 10 -2.04 -5.37 -19.00
CA LEU A 10 -2.65 -4.99 -17.73
C LEU A 10 -1.70 -5.32 -16.57
N THR A 11 -0.41 -5.00 -16.73
CA THR A 11 0.48 -4.86 -15.59
C THR A 11 0.23 -3.47 -15.07
N VAL A 12 -0.68 -3.33 -14.11
CA VAL A 12 -0.76 -2.15 -13.24
C VAL A 12 0.52 -2.17 -12.38
N LYS A 13 1.67 -1.96 -13.02
CA LYS A 13 2.92 -1.71 -12.32
C LYS A 13 2.65 -0.47 -11.50
N LEU A 14 2.76 -0.59 -10.18
CA LEU A 14 2.85 0.57 -9.29
C LEU A 14 3.73 1.60 -9.98
N ALA A 15 3.17 2.77 -10.29
CA ALA A 15 3.92 3.83 -10.93
C ALA A 15 5.24 4.01 -10.16
N PRO A 16 6.41 4.18 -10.83
CA PRO A 16 7.72 4.10 -10.18
C PRO A 16 7.84 4.95 -8.91
N VAL A 17 7.21 6.13 -8.91
CA VAL A 17 7.16 7.06 -7.76
C VAL A 17 6.38 6.48 -6.57
N LYS A 18 5.27 5.78 -6.81
CA LYS A 18 4.49 5.12 -5.76
C LYS A 18 5.27 3.98 -5.14
N LYS A 19 5.91 3.14 -5.97
CA LYS A 19 6.71 1.99 -5.49
C LYS A 19 7.87 2.47 -4.63
N SER A 20 8.61 3.48 -5.09
CA SER A 20 9.72 4.06 -4.31
C SER A 20 9.27 4.64 -2.97
N THR A 21 8.15 5.38 -2.95
CA THR A 21 7.61 5.97 -1.70
C THR A 21 7.12 4.88 -0.74
N ALA A 22 6.42 3.86 -1.24
CA ALA A 22 5.96 2.74 -0.43
C ALA A 22 7.12 1.95 0.18
N THR A 23 8.18 1.68 -0.59
CA THR A 23 9.39 1.01 -0.07
C THR A 23 10.03 1.81 1.07
N LYS A 24 10.13 3.14 0.94
CA LYS A 24 10.64 3.99 2.04
C LYS A 24 9.72 3.94 3.26
N ALA A 25 8.41 3.95 3.05
CA ALA A 25 7.43 3.87 4.14
C ALA A 25 7.53 2.53 4.89
N THR A 26 7.70 1.40 4.17
CA THR A 26 7.87 0.09 4.81
C THR A 26 9.20 -0.05 5.54
N GLU A 27 10.28 0.56 5.07
CA GLU A 27 11.55 0.58 5.81
C GLU A 27 11.45 1.43 7.08
N ALA A 28 10.76 2.57 7.04
CA ALA A 28 10.52 3.41 8.23
C ALA A 28 9.69 2.67 9.29
N LEU A 29 8.59 2.03 8.88
CA LEU A 29 7.77 1.17 9.73
C LEU A 29 8.62 0.05 10.36
N LYS A 30 9.37 -0.68 9.54
CA LYS A 30 10.22 -1.79 9.97
C LYS A 30 11.26 -1.38 11.00
N SER A 31 11.74 -0.14 10.98
CA SER A 31 12.79 0.34 11.89
C SER A 31 12.42 0.29 13.38
N LEU A 32 11.12 0.31 13.73
CA LEU A 32 10.68 0.30 15.13
C LEU A 32 10.73 -1.10 15.75
N TYR A 33 10.15 -2.10 15.07
CA TYR A 33 9.91 -3.42 15.64
C TYR A 33 10.36 -4.58 14.74
N GLY A 34 10.98 -4.30 13.59
CA GLY A 34 11.44 -5.31 12.64
C GLY A 34 10.35 -5.90 11.76
N THR A 35 9.11 -5.40 11.83
CA THR A 35 7.97 -5.89 11.05
C THR A 35 8.19 -5.72 9.56
N VAL A 36 7.99 -6.78 8.80
CA VAL A 36 8.25 -6.79 7.35
C VAL A 36 6.93 -6.72 6.60
N PHE A 37 6.74 -5.63 5.85
CA PHE A 37 5.61 -5.46 4.94
C PHE A 37 6.03 -5.76 3.50
N LYS A 38 5.13 -6.36 2.71
CA LYS A 38 5.31 -6.55 1.27
C LYS A 38 4.84 -5.29 0.52
N VAL A 39 5.51 -4.94 -0.58
CA VAL A 39 5.15 -3.78 -1.42
C VAL A 39 4.83 -4.25 -2.84
N GLY A 40 3.59 -4.01 -3.29
CA GLY A 40 3.09 -4.48 -4.58
C GLY A 40 1.68 -3.96 -4.84
N SER A 41 1.12 -4.26 -6.02
CA SER A 41 -0.29 -3.99 -6.28
C SER A 41 -1.15 -5.00 -5.50
N GLY A 42 -2.41 -4.65 -5.20
CA GLY A 42 -3.33 -5.59 -4.53
C GLY A 42 -3.52 -6.88 -5.33
N ALA A 43 -3.57 -6.77 -6.66
CA ALA A 43 -3.67 -7.91 -7.56
C ALA A 43 -2.45 -8.84 -7.50
N ASP A 44 -1.24 -8.30 -7.31
CA ASP A 44 0.00 -9.09 -7.22
C ASP A 44 0.22 -9.71 -5.83
N LEU A 45 -0.19 -9.01 -4.77
CA LEU A 45 0.09 -9.41 -3.39
C LEU A 45 -1.00 -10.32 -2.80
N LEU A 46 -2.26 -10.10 -3.18
CA LEU A 46 -3.41 -10.82 -2.64
C LEU A 46 -4.05 -11.64 -3.76
N TYR A 47 -4.90 -10.98 -4.55
CA TYR A 47 -5.58 -11.53 -5.71
C TYR A 47 -6.23 -10.40 -6.52
N PRO A 48 -6.48 -10.59 -7.82
CA PRO A 48 -7.23 -9.63 -8.61
C PRO A 48 -8.64 -9.43 -8.05
N SER A 49 -8.98 -8.18 -7.71
CA SER A 49 -10.31 -7.77 -7.28
C SER A 49 -10.66 -6.44 -7.95
N ALA A 50 -11.96 -6.15 -8.08
CA ALA A 50 -12.44 -4.94 -8.70
C ALA A 50 -13.45 -4.23 -7.79
N GLY A 51 -13.48 -2.90 -7.85
CA GLY A 51 -14.42 -2.08 -7.08
C GLY A 51 -13.89 -1.62 -5.73
N GLY A 52 -12.59 -1.78 -5.47
CA GLY A 52 -11.93 -1.25 -4.29
C GLY A 52 -12.02 0.27 -4.21
N SER A 53 -12.06 0.81 -3.00
CA SER A 53 -12.06 2.27 -2.78
C SER A 53 -10.77 2.93 -3.30
N ASP A 54 -9.67 2.19 -3.27
CA ASP A 54 -8.37 2.56 -3.82
C ASP A 54 -8.38 2.61 -5.36
N ASP A 55 -9.02 1.64 -6.02
CA ASP A 55 -9.24 1.67 -7.47
C ASP A 55 -10.05 2.89 -7.91
N TRP A 56 -11.16 3.16 -7.22
CA TRP A 56 -11.99 4.33 -7.50
C TRP A 56 -11.22 5.63 -7.24
N SER A 57 -10.54 5.73 -6.10
CA SER A 57 -9.73 6.90 -5.74
C SER A 57 -8.65 7.18 -6.78
N LYS A 58 -8.04 6.11 -7.31
CA LYS A 58 -7.00 6.24 -8.31
C LYS A 58 -7.55 6.56 -9.69
N ASN A 59 -8.60 5.89 -10.13
CA ASN A 59 -9.09 5.97 -11.50
C ASN A 59 -10.14 7.06 -11.71
N ALA A 60 -11.14 7.17 -10.82
CA ALA A 60 -12.20 8.16 -10.95
C ALA A 60 -11.76 9.52 -10.39
N ALA A 61 -11.30 9.56 -9.13
CA ALA A 61 -10.91 10.81 -8.46
C ALA A 61 -9.50 11.33 -8.84
N LYS A 62 -8.74 10.57 -9.64
CA LYS A 62 -7.39 10.90 -10.12
C LYS A 62 -6.40 11.24 -9.00
N ILE A 63 -6.57 10.67 -7.81
CA ILE A 63 -5.67 10.92 -6.67
C ILE A 63 -4.29 10.31 -6.97
N LYS A 64 -3.23 11.12 -6.80
CA LYS A 64 -1.87 10.70 -7.18
C LYS A 64 -1.34 9.60 -6.26
N TYR A 65 -1.37 9.83 -4.95
CA TYR A 65 -0.94 8.89 -3.91
C TYR A 65 -2.15 8.19 -3.32
N VAL A 66 -2.25 6.90 -3.59
CA VAL A 66 -3.30 6.02 -3.08
C VAL A 66 -2.59 4.73 -2.70
N TYR A 67 -2.81 4.30 -1.46
CA TYR A 67 -2.23 3.12 -0.83
C TYR A 67 -3.31 2.43 -0.01
N LEU A 68 -3.27 1.10 -0.03
CA LEU A 68 -4.03 0.23 0.86
C LEU A 68 -3.02 -0.44 1.79
N LEU A 69 -3.32 -0.46 3.08
CA LEU A 69 -2.47 -1.08 4.10
C LEU A 69 -3.20 -2.28 4.70
N GLU A 70 -2.60 -3.46 4.58
CA GLU A 70 -2.97 -4.63 5.36
C GLU A 70 -2.02 -4.70 6.57
N LEU A 71 -2.56 -4.49 7.77
CA LEU A 71 -1.76 -4.43 9.00
C LEU A 71 -1.57 -5.83 9.59
N ARG A 72 -0.90 -5.90 10.74
CA ARG A 72 -0.82 -7.12 11.55
C ARG A 72 -2.22 -7.61 11.97
N PRO A 73 -2.39 -8.91 12.25
CA PRO A 73 -1.37 -9.95 12.24
C PRO A 73 -1.07 -10.44 10.82
N ASP A 74 0.05 -11.15 10.64
CA ASP A 74 0.35 -11.77 9.36
C ASP A 74 -0.65 -12.88 9.02
N GLU A 75 -0.82 -13.14 7.72
CA GLU A 75 -1.80 -14.10 7.19
C GLU A 75 -1.60 -15.54 7.72
N ASP A 76 -0.39 -15.85 8.18
CA ASP A 76 -0.01 -17.17 8.70
C ASP A 76 -0.44 -17.41 10.17
N ARG A 77 -1.13 -16.45 10.81
CA ARG A 77 -1.59 -16.63 12.19
C ARG A 77 -2.86 -17.46 12.28
N ARG A 78 -2.81 -18.43 13.21
CA ARG A 78 -3.90 -19.35 13.56
C ARG A 78 -5.26 -18.69 13.84
N TYR A 79 -5.29 -17.41 14.20
CA TYR A 79 -6.49 -16.72 14.67
C TYR A 79 -7.04 -15.64 13.71
N GLY A 80 -6.52 -15.57 12.48
CA GLY A 80 -7.01 -14.62 11.47
C GLY A 80 -6.95 -13.17 11.95
N PHE A 81 -8.11 -12.51 12.08
CA PHE A 81 -8.22 -11.09 12.45
C PHE A 81 -7.99 -10.76 13.93
N ILE A 82 -7.78 -11.76 14.79
CA ILE A 82 -7.63 -11.52 16.23
C ILE A 82 -6.19 -11.06 16.54
N VAL A 83 -6.08 -9.86 17.09
CA VAL A 83 -4.83 -9.23 17.54
C VAL A 83 -4.80 -9.17 19.06
N ASP A 84 -3.66 -9.54 19.66
CA ASP A 84 -3.47 -9.41 21.10
C ASP A 84 -3.51 -7.92 21.52
N PRO A 85 -4.19 -7.55 22.62
CA PRO A 85 -4.35 -6.15 23.02
C PRO A 85 -3.04 -5.37 23.20
N ASP A 86 -1.95 -6.05 23.57
CA ASP A 86 -0.62 -5.47 23.73
C ASP A 86 0.04 -5.10 22.38
N GLN A 87 -0.45 -5.62 21.26
CA GLN A 87 0.02 -5.30 19.91
C GLN A 87 -0.65 -4.04 19.33
N LEU A 88 -1.74 -3.54 19.91
CA LEU A 88 -2.47 -2.38 19.37
C LEU A 88 -1.58 -1.13 19.26
N LEU A 89 -0.85 -0.79 20.33
CA LEU A 89 0.05 0.36 20.32
C LEU A 89 1.29 0.15 19.44
N PRO A 90 1.98 -1.01 19.46
CA PRO A 90 3.03 -1.33 18.50
C PRO A 90 2.59 -1.16 17.03
N ILE A 91 1.44 -1.71 16.66
CA ILE A 91 0.89 -1.60 15.29
C ILE A 91 0.65 -0.14 14.92
N ALA A 92 0.00 0.63 15.79
CA ALA A 92 -0.27 2.04 15.53
C ALA A 92 1.01 2.86 15.35
N ARG A 93 2.02 2.64 16.21
CA ARG A 93 3.29 3.39 16.19
C ARG A 93 4.10 3.11 14.93
N GLU A 94 4.27 1.86 14.56
CA GLU A 94 5.03 1.54 13.34
C GLU A 94 4.29 1.98 12.07
N THR A 95 2.96 1.83 12.04
CA THR A 95 2.14 2.26 10.91
C THR A 95 2.25 3.76 10.71
N TRP A 96 2.30 4.52 11.81
CA TRP A 96 2.47 5.97 11.78
C TRP A 96 3.78 6.41 11.11
N GLU A 97 4.89 5.71 11.34
CA GLU A 97 6.15 6.03 10.66
C GLU A 97 6.06 5.87 9.14
N GLY A 98 5.35 4.84 8.67
CA GLY A 98 5.06 4.68 7.24
C GLY A 98 4.18 5.80 6.69
N ILE A 99 3.13 6.19 7.43
CA ILE A 99 2.22 7.29 7.05
C ILE A 99 2.98 8.61 6.94
N ARG A 100 3.87 8.92 7.89
CA ARG A 100 4.73 10.12 7.86
C ARG A 100 5.51 10.22 6.56
N VAL A 101 6.17 9.14 6.13
CA VAL A 101 6.93 9.12 4.87
C VAL A 101 6.07 9.49 3.66
N VAL A 102 4.84 8.96 3.60
CA VAL A 102 3.90 9.30 2.52
C VAL A 102 3.44 10.74 2.62
N ALA A 103 3.14 11.23 3.82
CA ALA A 103 2.71 12.61 4.05
C ALA A 103 3.81 13.61 3.66
N ASP A 104 5.04 13.40 4.12
CA ASP A 104 6.20 14.23 3.76
C ASP A 104 6.39 14.26 2.24
N ARG A 105 6.29 13.10 1.57
CA ARG A 105 6.37 13.01 0.11
C ARG A 105 5.28 13.82 -0.60
N VAL A 106 4.06 13.84 -0.07
CA VAL A 106 2.94 14.63 -0.61
C VAL A 106 3.24 16.12 -0.45
N ILE A 107 3.76 16.54 0.71
CA ILE A 107 4.07 17.94 1.02
C ILE A 107 5.21 18.46 0.13
N GLU A 108 6.31 17.69 0.01
CA GLU A 108 7.43 17.99 -0.90
C GLU A 108 6.96 18.21 -2.34
N GLN A 109 6.05 17.34 -2.82
CA GLN A 109 5.58 17.43 -4.20
C GLN A 109 4.67 18.66 -4.45
N GLN A 110 4.09 19.24 -3.40
CA GLN A 110 3.36 20.50 -3.49
C GLN A 110 4.29 21.73 -3.40
N GLY A 111 5.61 21.54 -3.25
CA GLY A 111 6.57 22.62 -3.09
C GLY A 111 6.40 23.37 -1.76
N ARG A 112 5.87 22.68 -0.75
CA ARG A 112 5.52 23.29 0.55
C ARG A 112 6.60 23.13 1.61
N ILE A 113 7.60 22.27 1.34
CA ILE A 113 8.87 22.11 2.04
C ILE A 113 9.91 21.62 1.05
#